data_AF-C1L5L6-F1
#
_entry.id   AF-C1L5L6-F1
#
_cell.length_a   1.000
_cell.length_b   1.000
_cell.length_c   1.000
_cell.angle_alpha   90.00
_cell.angle_beta   90.00
_cell.angle_gamma   90.00
#
_symmetry.space_group_name_H-M   'P 1'
#
loop_
_entity.id
_entity.type
_entity.pdbx_description
1 polymer ?
#
loop_
_entity_poly.entity_id
_entity_poly.type
_entity_poly.pdbx_seq_one_letter_code
_entity_poly.pdbx_strand_id
1 'polypeptide(L)'
;MDYEFCSFTSESWLRRWDTNQTGWHINFVHRSLIAFWNELCPNDTPANKLFVPLCGKSVDMEWLYQNKSCQIIGCDIAKNPLRQFVNNHKSLNMKERLVYFKNGENVLMFHTDDNRLRLYCCSLFSMDSAPEEPFNLIWDRGSFVAIHPSLRSNYVTLIKI
;
A
#
# COMPACT_ATOMS: atom_id res chain seq x y z
N MET A 1 -13.75 -23.13 -24.43
CA MET A 1 -13.74 -21.65 -24.31
C MET A 1 -12.74 -21.38 -23.21
N ASP A 2 -11.48 -21.26 -23.62
CA ASP A 2 -10.36 -21.19 -22.70
C ASP A 2 -10.42 -19.86 -21.98
N TYR A 3 -10.74 -19.90 -20.68
CA TYR A 3 -10.47 -18.78 -19.79
C TYR A 3 -8.95 -18.68 -19.67
N GLU A 4 -8.32 -17.98 -20.63
CA GLU A 4 -7.02 -17.35 -20.40
C GLU A 4 -7.20 -16.45 -19.18
N PHE A 5 -6.84 -16.98 -18.01
CA PHE A 5 -6.62 -16.19 -16.81
C PHE A 5 -5.61 -15.12 -17.21
N CYS A 6 -6.09 -13.91 -17.47
CA CYS A 6 -5.24 -12.77 -17.80
C CYS A 6 -4.30 -12.52 -16.62
N SER A 7 -3.13 -13.13 -16.68
CA SER A 7 -2.09 -13.06 -15.68
C SER A 7 -1.30 -11.78 -15.90
N PHE A 8 -1.63 -10.73 -15.17
CA PHE A 8 -0.85 -9.49 -15.23
C PHE A 8 0.52 -9.70 -14.57
N THR A 9 1.60 -9.45 -15.32
CA THR A 9 2.96 -9.36 -14.78
C THR A 9 3.19 -7.99 -14.13
N SER A 10 4.30 -7.83 -13.42
CA SER A 10 4.74 -6.52 -12.90
C SER A 10 4.79 -5.44 -13.98
N GLU A 11 5.35 -5.77 -15.15
CA GLU A 11 5.44 -4.88 -16.31
C GLU A 11 4.05 -4.49 -16.84
N SER A 12 3.10 -5.42 -16.77
CA SER A 12 1.73 -5.15 -17.19
C SER A 12 1.06 -4.13 -16.27
N TRP A 13 1.27 -4.23 -14.95
CA TRP A 13 0.79 -3.24 -13.98
C TRP A 13 1.44 -1.87 -14.16
N LEU A 14 2.76 -1.82 -14.36
CA LEU A 14 3.50 -0.59 -14.64
C LEU A 14 2.94 0.10 -15.90
N ARG A 15 2.77 -0.65 -17.00
CA ARG A 15 2.21 -0.12 -18.25
C ARG A 15 0.81 0.46 -18.06
N ARG A 16 -0.06 -0.17 -17.26
CA ARG A 16 -1.41 0.34 -17.03
C ARG A 16 -1.38 1.67 -16.27
N TRP A 17 -0.48 1.83 -15.29
CA TRP A 17 -0.27 3.12 -14.63
C TRP A 17 0.23 4.19 -15.61
N ASP A 18 1.22 3.86 -16.45
CA ASP A 18 1.81 4.80 -17.41
C ASP A 18 0.84 5.22 -18.52
N THR A 19 -0.07 4.32 -18.91
CA THR A 19 -1.12 4.59 -19.90
C THR A 19 -2.45 5.05 -19.29
N ASN A 20 -2.45 5.36 -17.99
CA ASN A 20 -3.62 5.80 -17.22
C ASN A 20 -4.84 4.85 -17.30
N GLN A 21 -4.62 3.56 -17.57
CA GLN A 21 -5.64 2.51 -17.57
C GLN A 21 -5.95 2.06 -16.15
N THR A 22 -6.45 2.96 -15.31
CA THR A 22 -6.55 2.79 -13.84
C THR A 22 -7.98 2.62 -13.35
N GLY A 23 -8.82 1.87 -14.08
CA GLY A 23 -10.26 1.72 -13.81
C GLY A 23 -10.63 1.12 -12.44
N TRP A 24 -9.67 0.56 -11.70
CA TRP A 24 -9.86 0.10 -10.32
C TRP A 24 -9.73 1.22 -9.27
N HIS A 25 -9.15 2.36 -9.63
CA HIS A 25 -8.93 3.48 -8.71
C HIS A 25 -10.26 4.15 -8.36
N ILE A 26 -10.46 4.39 -7.07
CA ILE A 26 -11.63 5.09 -6.53
C ILE A 26 -11.16 6.41 -5.92
N ASN A 27 -11.79 7.51 -6.33
CA ASN A 27 -11.44 8.87 -5.89
C ASN A 27 -12.08 9.28 -4.55
N PHE A 28 -12.72 8.34 -3.86
CA PHE A 28 -13.37 8.54 -2.56
C PHE A 28 -13.00 7.39 -1.62
N VAL A 29 -12.98 7.68 -0.32
CA VAL A 29 -12.64 6.70 0.71
C VAL A 29 -13.62 5.53 0.68
N HIS A 30 -13.11 4.31 0.78
CA HIS A 30 -13.91 3.11 0.70
C HIS A 30 -14.96 3.08 1.81
N ARG A 31 -16.24 2.91 1.46
CA ARG A 31 -17.36 3.00 2.42
C ARG A 31 -17.24 2.01 3.57
N SER A 32 -16.79 0.79 3.29
CA SER A 32 -16.58 -0.23 4.34
C SER A 32 -15.47 0.15 5.31
N LEU A 33 -14.43 0.85 4.84
CA LEU A 33 -13.38 1.33 5.74
C LEU A 33 -13.99 2.29 6.77
N ILE A 34 -14.73 3.29 6.30
CA ILE A 34 -15.42 4.26 7.17
C ILE A 34 -16.39 3.55 8.12
N ALA A 35 -17.21 2.63 7.60
CA ALA A 35 -18.28 1.99 8.37
C ALA A 35 -17.74 1.14 9.53
N PHE A 36 -16.61 0.45 9.35
CA PHE A 36 -16.10 -0.52 10.32
C PHE A 36 -14.83 -0.05 11.06
N TRP A 37 -14.33 1.17 10.78
CA TRP A 37 -13.07 1.63 11.36
C TRP A 37 -13.07 1.65 12.90
N ASN A 38 -14.15 2.12 13.52
CA ASN A 38 -14.25 2.20 14.98
C ASN A 38 -14.24 0.83 15.64
N GLU A 39 -14.71 -0.22 14.95
CA GLU A 39 -14.65 -1.60 15.41
C GLU A 39 -13.25 -2.19 15.23
N LEU A 40 -12.57 -1.85 14.13
CA LEU A 40 -11.22 -2.32 13.80
C LEU A 40 -10.12 -1.66 14.64
N CYS A 41 -10.27 -0.38 14.96
CA CYS A 41 -9.28 0.41 15.70
C CYS A 41 -9.96 1.32 16.73
N PRO A 42 -10.41 0.77 17.88
CA PRO A 42 -10.99 1.57 18.96
C PRO A 42 -10.03 2.65 19.46
N ASN A 43 -10.58 3.81 19.87
CA ASN A 43 -9.82 5.02 20.24
C ASN A 43 -8.77 4.83 21.34
N ASP A 44 -8.91 3.79 22.18
CA ASP A 44 -8.01 3.50 23.29
C ASP A 44 -6.88 2.51 22.93
N THR A 45 -6.79 2.09 21.66
CA THR A 45 -5.76 1.15 21.21
C THR A 45 -4.46 1.91 20.88
N PRO A 46 -3.35 1.65 21.58
CA PRO A 46 -2.10 2.36 21.31
C PRO A 46 -1.51 1.97 19.95
N ALA A 47 -1.15 2.99 19.16
CA ALA A 47 -0.22 2.97 18.02
C ALA A 47 -0.30 1.75 17.07
N ASN A 48 -1.44 1.56 16.40
CA ASN A 48 -1.59 0.50 15.41
C ASN A 48 -0.70 0.73 14.18
N LYS A 49 -0.12 -0.35 13.63
CA LYS A 49 0.65 -0.34 12.39
C LYS A 49 -0.16 -1.05 11.32
N LEU A 50 -0.73 -0.24 10.43
CA LEU A 50 -1.58 -0.71 9.35
C LEU A 50 -0.80 -0.77 8.03
N PHE A 51 -0.82 -1.95 7.41
CA PHE A 51 -0.21 -2.19 6.11
C PHE A 51 -1.24 -2.13 4.97
N VAL A 52 -0.88 -1.45 3.88
CA VAL A 52 -1.69 -1.31 2.66
C VAL A 52 -0.88 -1.92 1.50
N PRO A 53 -1.03 -3.23 1.21
CA PRO A 53 -0.34 -3.86 0.09
C PRO A 53 -0.88 -3.36 -1.25
N LEU A 54 0.00 -3.24 -2.25
CA LEU A 54 -0.33 -2.78 -3.62
C LEU A 54 -1.16 -1.48 -3.59
N CYS A 55 -0.70 -0.50 -2.80
CA CYS A 55 -1.52 0.63 -2.38
C CYS A 55 -1.91 1.59 -3.52
N GLY A 56 -1.20 1.55 -4.65
CA GLY A 56 -1.33 2.49 -5.75
C GLY A 56 -1.35 3.92 -5.22
N LYS A 57 -2.46 4.62 -5.48
CA LYS A 57 -2.72 5.97 -4.98
C LYS A 57 -3.98 6.03 -4.12
N SER A 58 -4.25 4.99 -3.33
CA SER A 58 -5.50 4.89 -2.57
C SER A 58 -5.71 6.10 -1.66
N VAL A 59 -6.83 6.80 -1.83
CA VAL A 59 -7.22 7.94 -0.98
C VAL A 59 -7.52 7.51 0.46
N ASP A 60 -7.76 6.21 0.68
CA ASP A 60 -7.93 5.63 2.01
C ASP A 60 -6.72 5.91 2.91
N MET A 61 -5.51 5.99 2.35
CA MET A 61 -4.29 6.20 3.14
C MET A 61 -4.23 7.59 3.80
N GLU A 62 -4.73 8.64 3.12
CA GLU A 62 -4.84 9.97 3.76
C GLU A 62 -5.88 9.94 4.89
N TRP A 63 -7.04 9.32 4.64
CA TRP A 63 -8.10 9.19 5.64
C TRP A 63 -7.61 8.42 6.87
N LEU A 64 -6.92 7.31 6.67
CA LEU A 64 -6.28 6.53 7.72
C LEU A 64 -5.22 7.34 8.48
N TYR A 65 -4.40 8.12 7.78
CA TYR A 65 -3.39 8.98 8.42
C TYR A 65 -4.01 10.07 9.31
N GLN A 66 -5.18 10.60 8.94
CA GLN A 66 -5.93 11.56 9.77
C GLN A 66 -6.40 10.94 11.09
N ASN A 67 -6.58 9.61 11.13
CA ASN A 67 -6.79 8.86 12.36
C ASN A 67 -5.45 8.71 13.11
N LYS A 68 -5.19 9.63 14.05
CA LYS A 68 -3.89 9.82 14.73
C LYS A 68 -3.36 8.61 15.52
N SER A 69 -4.19 7.58 15.74
CA SER A 69 -3.81 6.34 16.43
C SER A 69 -3.00 5.35 15.57
N CYS A 70 -2.85 5.61 14.26
CA CYS A 70 -2.23 4.66 13.34
C CYS A 70 -0.97 5.19 12.64
N GLN A 71 -0.02 4.27 12.45
CA GLN A 71 1.04 4.33 11.46
C GLN A 71 0.59 3.54 10.22
N ILE A 72 0.67 4.15 9.05
CA ILE A 72 0.24 3.62 7.77
C ILE A 72 1.47 3.34 6.91
N ILE A 73 1.61 2.10 6.48
CA ILE A 73 2.69 1.64 5.63
C ILE A 73 2.08 1.10 4.35
N GLY A 74 2.35 1.74 3.21
CA GLY A 74 1.94 1.27 1.90
C GLY A 74 3.14 0.75 1.11
N CYS A 75 2.92 -0.21 0.22
CA CYS A 75 3.89 -0.54 -0.81
C CYS A 75 3.23 -0.64 -2.19
N ASP A 76 3.92 -0.17 -3.22
CA ASP A 76 3.54 -0.42 -4.60
C ASP A 76 4.80 -0.49 -5.47
N ILE A 77 4.82 -1.37 -6.47
CA ILE A 77 5.94 -1.48 -7.39
C ILE A 77 5.99 -0.29 -8.36
N ALA A 78 4.84 0.32 -8.63
CA ALA A 78 4.71 1.44 -9.55
C ALA A 78 5.02 2.76 -8.83
N LYS A 79 6.10 3.41 -9.25
CA LYS A 79 6.48 4.75 -8.75
C LYS A 79 5.45 5.84 -9.11
N ASN A 80 4.84 5.72 -10.28
CA ASN A 80 3.91 6.70 -10.83
C ASN A 80 2.71 6.99 -9.89
N PRO A 81 1.93 5.99 -9.43
CA PRO A 81 0.84 6.25 -8.50
C PRO A 81 1.29 6.82 -7.15
N LEU A 82 2.44 6.39 -6.61
CA LEU A 82 2.96 6.95 -5.36
C LEU A 82 3.24 8.45 -5.49
N ARG A 83 3.83 8.88 -6.62
CA ARG A 83 4.00 10.31 -6.93
C ARG A 83 2.69 11.03 -7.13
N GLN A 84 1.71 10.41 -7.79
CA GLN A 84 0.37 10.98 -7.93
C GLN A 84 -0.30 11.17 -6.58
N PHE A 85 -0.19 10.21 -5.66
CA PHE A 85 -0.69 10.33 -4.29
C PHE A 85 -0.06 11.55 -3.59
N VAL A 86 1.27 11.65 -3.58
CA VAL A 86 1.98 12.80 -2.96
C VAL A 86 1.53 14.13 -3.55
N ASN A 87 1.36 14.20 -4.88
CA ASN A 87 0.93 15.43 -5.57
C ASN A 87 -0.53 15.80 -5.30
N ASN A 88 -1.41 14.81 -5.11
CA ASN A 88 -2.82 15.02 -4.85
C ASN A 88 -3.09 15.39 -3.38
N HIS A 89 -2.24 14.95 -2.45
CA HIS A 89 -2.40 15.13 -1.01
C HIS A 89 -1.30 16.05 -0.44
N LYS A 90 -1.18 17.26 -0.99
CA LYS A 90 -0.10 18.22 -0.64
C LYS A 90 -0.08 18.60 0.85
N SER A 91 -1.22 18.56 1.53
CA SER A 91 -1.38 18.76 2.97
C SER A 91 -0.52 17.81 3.82
N LEU A 92 -0.18 16.63 3.29
CA LEU A 92 0.66 15.65 3.97
C LEU A 92 2.14 16.03 4.00
N ASN A 93 2.58 16.98 3.15
CA ASN A 93 3.97 17.45 3.06
C ASN A 93 5.00 16.31 2.97
N MET A 94 4.69 15.28 2.19
CA MET A 94 5.53 14.08 2.13
C MET A 94 6.88 14.36 1.45
N LYS A 95 7.94 13.76 1.99
CA LYS A 95 9.31 13.82 1.50
C LYS A 95 9.73 12.47 0.92
N GLU A 96 10.66 12.49 -0.04
CA GLU A 96 11.25 11.27 -0.58
C GLU A 96 12.65 11.01 0.00
N ARG A 97 12.96 9.75 0.29
CA ARG A 97 14.32 9.31 0.63
C ARG A 97 14.57 7.87 0.17
N LEU A 98 15.84 7.51 0.07
CA LEU A 98 16.27 6.13 -0.16
C LEU A 98 16.40 5.39 1.18
N VAL A 99 15.96 4.13 1.22
CA VAL A 99 15.97 3.26 2.40
C VAL A 99 16.56 1.91 2.01
N TYR A 100 17.45 1.38 2.85
CA TYR A 100 18.10 0.09 2.62
C TYR A 100 17.31 -1.03 3.28
N PHE A 101 16.94 -2.04 2.50
CA PHE A 101 16.31 -3.25 2.99
C PHE A 101 17.36 -4.28 3.42
N LYS A 102 16.99 -5.21 4.31
CA LYS A 102 17.87 -6.27 4.83
C LYS A 102 18.41 -7.19 3.73
N ASN A 103 17.70 -7.31 2.62
CA ASN A 103 18.09 -8.08 1.43
C ASN A 103 19.06 -7.31 0.49
N GLY A 104 19.47 -6.08 0.86
CA GLY A 104 20.40 -5.25 0.10
C GLY A 104 19.74 -4.34 -0.94
N GLU A 105 18.42 -4.39 -1.12
CA GLU A 105 17.72 -3.47 -2.02
C GLU A 105 17.76 -2.04 -1.50
N ASN A 106 17.91 -1.08 -2.42
CA ASN A 106 17.82 0.33 -2.14
C ASN A 106 16.48 0.87 -2.66
N VAL A 107 15.55 1.14 -1.76
CA VAL A 107 14.14 1.39 -2.05
C VAL A 107 13.81 2.86 -1.88
N LEU A 108 13.16 3.46 -2.88
CA LEU A 108 12.59 4.80 -2.75
C LEU A 108 11.37 4.74 -1.83
N MET A 109 11.36 5.60 -0.81
CA MET A 109 10.23 5.73 0.12
C MET A 109 9.76 7.19 0.18
N PHE A 110 8.45 7.40 0.11
CA PHE A 110 7.82 8.67 0.46
C PHE A 110 7.32 8.62 1.90
N HIS A 111 7.47 9.69 2.68
CA HIS A 111 7.03 9.69 4.07
C HIS A 111 6.60 11.06 4.58
N THR A 112 5.73 11.09 5.60
CA THR A 112 5.43 12.29 6.39
C THR A 112 6.56 12.61 7.37
N ASP A 113 6.61 13.85 7.86
CA ASP A 113 7.63 14.30 8.82
C ASP A 113 7.61 13.50 10.13
N ASP A 114 6.42 13.13 10.59
CA ASP A 114 6.21 12.28 11.78
C ASP A 114 6.44 10.78 11.50
N ASN A 115 6.79 10.40 10.27
CA ASN A 115 6.93 9.02 9.78
C ASN A 115 5.69 8.14 9.99
N ARG A 116 4.51 8.69 10.31
CA ARG A 116 3.31 7.88 10.47
C ARG A 116 2.81 7.35 9.14
N LEU A 117 2.94 8.08 8.04
CA LEU A 117 2.65 7.55 6.71
C LEU A 117 3.95 7.35 5.94
N ARG A 118 4.16 6.12 5.47
CA ARG A 118 5.32 5.71 4.65
C ARG A 118 4.83 4.91 3.44
N LEU A 119 5.38 5.20 2.27
CA LEU A 119 5.04 4.54 1.00
C LEU A 119 6.31 4.04 0.34
N TYR A 120 6.47 2.72 0.25
CA TYR A 120 7.61 2.05 -0.35
C TYR A 120 7.38 1.76 -1.82
N CYS A 121 8.30 2.20 -2.67
CA CYS A 121 8.32 1.89 -4.10
C CYS A 121 9.11 0.59 -4.33
N CYS A 122 8.50 -0.57 -4.07
CA CYS A 122 9.15 -1.87 -4.16
C CYS A 122 8.18 -2.98 -4.55
N SER A 123 8.73 -4.17 -4.84
CA SER A 123 7.94 -5.39 -4.88
C SER A 123 7.29 -5.62 -3.51
N LEU A 124 6.03 -6.08 -3.51
CA LEU A 124 5.37 -6.51 -2.27
C LEU A 124 6.22 -7.55 -1.53
N PHE A 125 6.79 -8.51 -2.27
CA PHE A 125 7.57 -9.60 -1.68
C PHE A 125 8.91 -9.17 -1.09
N SER A 126 9.31 -7.91 -1.26
CA SER A 126 10.49 -7.33 -0.61
C SER A 126 10.17 -6.75 0.78
N MET A 127 8.89 -6.63 1.15
CA MET A 127 8.48 -5.95 2.39
C MET A 127 8.88 -6.71 3.66
N ASP A 128 9.15 -8.02 3.60
CA ASP A 128 9.72 -8.78 4.72
C ASP A 128 11.12 -8.29 5.14
N SER A 129 11.81 -7.65 4.21
CA SER A 129 13.15 -7.11 4.34
C SER A 129 13.16 -5.62 4.66
N ALA A 130 11.99 -4.98 4.68
CA ALA A 130 11.86 -3.58 5.04
C ALA A 130 12.29 -3.34 6.51
N PRO A 131 12.84 -2.17 6.85
CA PRO A 131 13.16 -1.81 8.22
C PRO A 131 11.90 -1.37 8.98
N GLU A 132 10.86 -2.20 8.95
CA GLU A 132 9.62 -2.01 9.69
C GLU A 132 9.48 -3.11 10.75
N GLU A 133 8.85 -2.74 11.86
CA GLU A 133 8.36 -3.72 12.83
C GLU A 133 7.11 -4.42 12.27
N PRO A 134 6.70 -5.57 12.83
CA PRO A 134 5.47 -6.25 12.43
C PRO A 134 4.26 -5.31 12.40
N PHE A 135 3.45 -5.48 11.36
CA PHE A 135 2.14 -4.83 11.22
C PHE A 135 1.11 -5.57 12.07
N ASN A 136 0.07 -4.88 12.53
CA ASN A 136 -1.02 -5.49 13.29
C ASN A 136 -2.40 -5.28 12.67
N LEU A 137 -2.48 -4.51 11.58
CA LEU A 137 -3.67 -4.32 10.75
C LEU A 137 -3.28 -4.38 9.28
N ILE A 138 -4.19 -4.86 8.43
CA ILE A 138 -4.03 -4.85 6.98
C ILE A 138 -5.29 -4.27 6.34
N TRP A 139 -5.10 -3.32 5.43
CA TRP A 139 -6.13 -2.85 4.52
C TRP A 139 -5.88 -3.41 3.11
N ASP A 140 -6.47 -4.58 2.83
CA ASP A 140 -6.34 -5.28 1.55
C ASP A 140 -7.55 -5.00 0.65
N ARG A 141 -7.41 -4.00 -0.22
CA ARG A 141 -8.42 -3.67 -1.24
C ARG A 141 -7.77 -3.58 -2.61
N GLY A 142 -8.14 -4.48 -3.51
CA GLY A 142 -7.55 -4.53 -4.85
C GLY A 142 -6.11 -5.05 -4.86
N SER A 143 -5.62 -5.63 -3.75
CA SER A 143 -4.29 -6.22 -3.65
C SER A 143 -4.33 -7.73 -3.86
N PHE A 144 -4.90 -8.52 -2.94
CA PHE A 144 -4.92 -9.99 -3.08
C PHE A 144 -5.50 -10.47 -4.41
N VAL A 145 -6.58 -9.81 -4.85
CA VAL A 145 -7.25 -10.10 -6.12
C VAL A 145 -6.40 -9.74 -7.36
N ALA A 146 -5.45 -8.83 -7.22
CA ALA A 146 -4.49 -8.44 -8.26
C ALA A 146 -3.26 -9.36 -8.32
N ILE A 147 -3.04 -10.19 -7.30
CA ILE A 147 -1.95 -11.17 -7.28
C ILE A 147 -2.28 -12.34 -8.19
N HIS A 148 -1.31 -12.71 -9.03
CA HIS A 148 -1.38 -13.89 -9.88
C HIS A 148 -1.76 -15.13 -9.06
N PRO A 149 -2.70 -15.99 -9.52
CA PRO A 149 -3.16 -17.14 -8.75
C PRO A 149 -2.04 -18.02 -8.17
N SER A 150 -0.95 -18.25 -8.92
CA SER A 150 0.19 -19.06 -8.43
C SER A 150 0.98 -18.42 -7.30
N LEU A 151 0.89 -17.10 -7.11
CA LEU A 151 1.61 -16.34 -6.08
C LEU A 151 0.76 -16.06 -4.83
N ARG A 152 -0.53 -16.43 -4.84
CA ARG A 152 -1.45 -16.15 -3.72
C ARG A 152 -1.04 -16.84 -2.42
N SER A 153 -0.46 -18.03 -2.49
CA SER A 153 0.07 -18.70 -1.30
C SER A 153 1.25 -17.93 -0.69
N ASN A 154 2.11 -17.36 -1.54
CA ASN A 154 3.24 -16.53 -1.11
C ASN A 154 2.73 -15.21 -0.52
N TYR A 155 1.72 -14.60 -1.14
CA TYR A 155 1.06 -13.40 -0.63
C TYR A 155 0.53 -13.63 0.78
N VAL A 156 -0.30 -14.66 0.97
CA VAL A 156 -0.90 -15.00 2.26
C VAL A 156 0.18 -15.29 3.30
N THR A 157 1.30 -15.92 2.91
CA THR A 157 2.42 -16.16 3.83
C THR A 157 3.08 -14.86 4.27
N LEU A 158 3.29 -13.93 3.35
CA LEU A 158 3.90 -12.63 3.61
C LEU A 158 3.02 -11.72 4.49
N ILE A 159 1.71 -11.65 4.19
CA ILE A 159 0.79 -10.73 4.86
C ILE A 159 0.18 -11.31 6.15
N LYS A 160 0.64 -12.48 6.62
CA LYS A 160 0.23 -12.98 7.93
C LYS A 160 0.84 -12.09 9.02
N ILE A 161 -0.05 -11.48 9.80
CA ILE A 161 0.24 -10.83 11.08
C ILE A 161 0.48 -11.91 12.13
#